data_AF-A0A1H2LM62-F1
#
_entry.id   AF-A0A1H2LM62-F1
#
_cell.length_a   1.000
_cell.length_b   1.000
_cell.length_c   1.000
_cell.angle_alpha   90.00
_cell.angle_beta   90.00
_cell.angle_gamma   90.00
#
_symmetry.space_group_name_H-M   'P 1'
#
loop_
_entity.id
_entity.type
_entity.pdbx_description
1 polymer ?
#
loop_
_entity_poly.entity_id
_entity_poly.type
_entity_poly.pdbx_seq_one_letter_code
_entity_poly.pdbx_strand_id
1 'polypeptide(L)'
;MRLERISFARRLAGYVEAINLPSQPVVEGRLLRMVGLTLEAEGLRAAIGSRCLVINSDSYHPVQVEAEVMGFSGGKIYLMPVGSLAGIAPGARVVPLPDTGRLPMGMSMLGRVLDGAGRALDGKGGMKAEDWVPMDGPAINPLNRDPISQPLDVGIRSINGLLTVGRGQRLGLFAGTGVGKSVLLGMMTRFTEAEIIVVGLIGERGREVKEFIDEILGEEGLKRSVVVASPADEAPLMRLRAAQYCTRIAEYFRDKGKNVLLLMDSLTRYAQAQREIALAIGEPPATKGYPPSVFAKLPKLVERAGNAEAGGGSITAFYTVLSEGDDQQDPIADAARGVLDGHFVLSRRLAEEGHYPAIDIESSISRVMPQVVPPEQLKQAQRFKQLWSRYQQSRDLISVGAYVPGGDADTDQAIARQPVMAQYLRQGLDENVSMAQSREQLAGVLGQ
;
A
#
# COMPACT_ATOMS: atom_id res chain seq x y z
N MET A 1 22.44 -14.18 -35.01
CA MET A 1 21.29 -14.48 -34.12
C MET A 1 20.52 -15.66 -34.72
N ARG A 2 20.76 -16.89 -34.26
CA ARG A 2 20.01 -18.07 -34.73
C ARG A 2 18.65 -18.07 -34.04
N LEU A 3 17.58 -17.84 -34.79
CA LEU A 3 16.21 -18.04 -34.31
C LEU A 3 16.03 -19.53 -34.02
N GLU A 4 15.95 -19.92 -32.75
CA GLU A 4 15.48 -21.24 -32.37
C GLU A 4 14.03 -21.40 -32.83
N ARG A 5 13.83 -22.11 -33.94
CA ARG A 5 12.49 -22.45 -34.42
C ARG A 5 11.92 -23.53 -33.52
N ILE A 6 11.10 -23.13 -32.56
CA ILE A 6 10.27 -24.05 -31.78
C ILE A 6 9.41 -24.84 -32.77
N SER A 7 9.51 -26.18 -32.72
CA SER A 7 8.75 -27.03 -33.64
C SER A 7 7.24 -26.82 -33.45
N PHE A 8 6.48 -26.92 -34.54
CA PHE A 8 5.02 -26.78 -34.51
C PHE A 8 4.38 -27.75 -33.50
N ALA A 9 4.91 -28.97 -33.39
CA ALA A 9 4.50 -29.96 -32.39
C ALA A 9 4.70 -29.48 -30.95
N ARG A 10 5.81 -28.80 -30.63
CA ARG A 10 6.07 -28.27 -29.28
C ARG A 10 5.19 -27.07 -28.93
N ARG A 11 4.81 -26.26 -29.92
CA ARG A 11 3.78 -25.22 -29.76
C ARG A 11 2.40 -25.82 -29.51
N LEU A 12 2.03 -26.88 -30.24
CA LEU A 12 0.78 -27.62 -30.07
C LEU A 12 0.69 -28.35 -28.73
N ALA A 13 1.80 -28.90 -28.23
CA ALA A 13 1.85 -29.57 -26.93
C ALA A 13 1.42 -28.64 -25.77
N GLY A 14 1.70 -27.33 -25.88
CA GLY A 14 1.24 -26.34 -24.90
C GLY A 14 -0.28 -26.10 -24.89
N TYR A 15 -1.01 -26.57 -25.91
CA TYR A 15 -2.47 -26.49 -25.99
C TYR A 15 -3.18 -27.77 -25.56
N VAL A 16 -2.45 -28.82 -25.15
CA VAL A 16 -3.05 -30.11 -24.75
C VAL A 16 -3.99 -29.96 -23.55
N GLU A 17 -3.66 -29.09 -22.60
CA GLU A 17 -4.58 -28.76 -21.50
C GLU A 17 -5.81 -27.98 -21.97
N ALA A 18 -5.68 -27.16 -23.03
CA ALA A 18 -6.77 -26.33 -23.55
C ALA A 18 -7.81 -27.13 -24.37
N ILE A 19 -7.44 -28.33 -24.84
CA ILE A 19 -8.34 -29.26 -25.54
C ILE A 19 -8.96 -30.33 -24.63
N ASN A 20 -8.62 -30.35 -23.34
CA ASN A 20 -9.36 -31.16 -22.37
C ASN A 20 -10.72 -30.51 -22.12
N LEU A 21 -11.77 -31.11 -22.68
CA LEU A 21 -13.14 -30.73 -22.35
C LEU A 21 -13.40 -31.01 -20.86
N PRO A 22 -14.10 -30.11 -20.14
CA PRO A 22 -14.48 -30.37 -18.77
C PRO A 22 -15.33 -31.65 -18.72
N SER A 23 -15.02 -32.54 -17.77
CA SER A 23 -15.70 -33.83 -17.61
C SER A 23 -17.17 -33.69 -17.19
N GLN A 24 -17.61 -32.48 -16.82
CA GLN A 24 -18.98 -32.15 -16.46
C GLN A 24 -19.41 -30.84 -17.13
N PRO A 25 -20.70 -30.70 -17.51
CA PRO A 25 -21.23 -29.44 -18.02
C PRO A 25 -21.09 -28.34 -16.97
N VAL A 26 -20.81 -27.11 -17.43
CA VAL A 26 -20.77 -25.94 -16.53
C VAL A 26 -22.18 -25.69 -16.00
N VAL A 27 -22.36 -25.86 -14.69
CA VAL A 27 -23.63 -25.58 -14.03
C VAL A 27 -23.75 -24.08 -13.83
N GLU A 28 -24.74 -23.48 -14.49
CA GLU A 28 -25.05 -22.07 -14.39
C GLU A 28 -26.23 -21.83 -13.44
N GLY A 29 -26.16 -20.72 -12.72
CA GLY A 29 -27.24 -20.28 -11.86
C GLY A 29 -28.05 -19.14 -12.48
N ARG A 30 -28.97 -18.62 -11.69
CA ARG A 30 -29.80 -17.46 -12.02
C ARG A 30 -29.77 -16.44 -10.91
N LEU A 31 -29.75 -15.17 -11.29
CA LEU A 31 -29.84 -14.06 -10.38
C LEU A 31 -31.27 -13.96 -9.83
N LEU A 32 -31.43 -14.07 -8.52
CA LEU A 32 -32.73 -13.98 -7.85
C LEU A 32 -33.11 -12.53 -7.57
N ARG A 33 -32.19 -11.81 -6.93
CA ARG A 33 -32.40 -10.42 -6.50
C ARG A 33 -31.07 -9.70 -6.29
N MET A 34 -31.18 -8.39 -6.11
CA MET A 34 -30.09 -7.50 -5.75
C MET A 34 -30.50 -6.68 -4.53
N VAL A 35 -29.61 -6.58 -3.54
CA VAL A 35 -29.78 -5.69 -2.38
C VAL A 35 -28.52 -4.85 -2.26
N GLY A 36 -28.64 -3.55 -2.58
CA GLY A 36 -27.48 -2.66 -2.66
C GLY A 36 -26.47 -3.17 -3.70
N LEU A 37 -25.25 -3.49 -3.25
CA LEU A 37 -24.16 -4.02 -4.09
C LEU A 37 -24.07 -5.55 -4.10
N THR A 38 -24.90 -6.23 -3.31
CA THR A 38 -24.89 -7.70 -3.20
C THR A 38 -25.90 -8.31 -4.15
N LEU A 39 -25.42 -9.20 -5.01
CA LEU A 39 -26.22 -10.02 -5.92
C LEU A 39 -26.48 -11.38 -5.26
N GLU A 40 -27.72 -11.86 -5.29
CA GLU A 40 -28.09 -13.17 -4.76
C GLU A 40 -28.42 -14.11 -5.93
N ALA A 41 -27.69 -15.22 -6.03
CA ALA A 41 -27.86 -16.21 -7.10
C ALA A 41 -28.15 -17.61 -6.54
N GLU A 42 -28.85 -18.41 -7.33
CA GLU A 42 -29.24 -19.79 -7.03
C GLU A 42 -28.90 -20.70 -8.22
N GLY A 43 -28.77 -22.00 -7.97
CA GLY A 43 -28.65 -23.01 -9.03
C GLY A 43 -27.22 -23.28 -9.50
N LEU A 44 -26.23 -22.67 -8.86
CA LEU A 44 -24.81 -22.94 -9.07
C LEU A 44 -24.09 -23.28 -7.75
N ARG A 45 -22.92 -23.91 -7.86
CA ARG A 45 -21.98 -24.11 -6.74
C ARG A 45 -20.65 -23.50 -7.11
N ALA A 46 -20.19 -22.55 -6.31
CA ALA A 46 -18.90 -21.87 -6.49
C ALA A 46 -18.28 -21.60 -5.11
N ALA A 47 -16.96 -21.74 -5.02
CA ALA A 47 -16.24 -21.48 -3.77
C ALA A 47 -16.13 -19.97 -3.51
N ILE A 48 -15.94 -19.58 -2.25
CA ILE A 48 -15.61 -18.18 -1.90
C ILE A 48 -14.36 -17.74 -2.66
N GLY A 49 -14.39 -16.53 -3.22
CA GLY A 49 -13.33 -15.99 -4.08
C GLY A 49 -13.43 -16.43 -5.56
N SER A 50 -14.33 -17.36 -5.90
CA SER A 50 -14.54 -17.74 -7.31
C SER A 50 -15.16 -16.58 -8.08
N ARG A 51 -14.74 -16.43 -9.34
CA ARG A 51 -15.29 -15.44 -10.25
C ARG A 51 -16.47 -16.03 -11.02
N CYS A 52 -17.47 -15.21 -11.25
CA CYS A 52 -18.66 -15.51 -12.04
C CYS A 52 -18.90 -14.40 -13.04
N LEU A 53 -19.52 -14.73 -14.16
CA LEU A 53 -20.03 -13.77 -15.13
C LEU A 53 -21.55 -13.72 -14.99
N VAL A 54 -22.08 -12.53 -14.70
CA VAL A 54 -23.52 -12.28 -14.67
C VAL A 54 -23.92 -11.71 -16.04
N ILE A 55 -24.76 -12.43 -16.75
CA ILE A 55 -25.11 -12.18 -18.15
C ILE A 55 -26.60 -11.90 -18.23
N ASN A 56 -26.95 -10.68 -18.68
CA ASN A 56 -28.29 -10.36 -19.12
C ASN A 56 -28.32 -10.26 -20.65
N SER A 57 -28.85 -11.30 -21.30
CA SER A 57 -29.05 -11.35 -22.75
C SER A 57 -30.39 -10.78 -23.20
N ASP A 58 -31.33 -10.63 -22.27
CA ASP A 58 -32.75 -10.43 -22.58
C ASP A 58 -33.12 -8.94 -22.61
N SER A 59 -32.16 -8.06 -22.32
CA SER A 59 -32.27 -6.61 -22.44
C SER A 59 -31.99 -6.13 -23.87
N TYR A 60 -32.54 -4.95 -24.22
CA TYR A 60 -32.30 -4.27 -25.51
C TYR A 60 -30.80 -4.05 -25.82
N HIS A 61 -29.98 -3.99 -24.76
CA HIS A 61 -28.53 -4.04 -24.82
C HIS A 61 -28.05 -5.19 -23.94
N PRO A 62 -27.48 -6.27 -24.51
CA PRO A 62 -26.89 -7.34 -23.71
C PRO A 62 -25.76 -6.80 -22.83
N VAL A 63 -25.80 -7.12 -21.54
CA VAL A 63 -24.80 -6.68 -20.56
C VAL A 63 -24.18 -7.90 -19.89
N GLN A 64 -22.87 -7.83 -19.67
CA GLN A 64 -22.11 -8.80 -18.90
C GLN A 64 -21.30 -8.07 -17.84
N VAL A 65 -21.39 -8.55 -16.60
CA VAL A 65 -20.60 -8.02 -15.49
C VAL A 65 -19.93 -9.17 -14.75
N GLU A 66 -18.64 -9.03 -14.49
CA GLU A 66 -17.93 -9.95 -13.63
C GLU A 66 -18.31 -9.70 -12.16
N ALA A 67 -18.50 -10.78 -11.41
CA ALA A 67 -18.71 -10.75 -9.98
C ALA A 67 -17.88 -11.81 -9.27
N GLU A 68 -17.63 -11.62 -7.98
CA GLU A 68 -16.90 -12.57 -7.13
C GLU A 68 -17.80 -13.11 -6.03
N VAL A 69 -17.65 -14.39 -5.71
CA VAL A 69 -18.38 -15.05 -4.62
C VAL A 69 -17.84 -14.58 -3.28
N MET A 70 -18.66 -13.85 -2.53
CA MET A 70 -18.32 -13.32 -1.21
C MET A 70 -18.78 -14.24 -0.07
N GLY A 71 -19.78 -15.07 -0.33
CA GLY A 71 -20.32 -15.99 0.66
C GLY A 71 -21.49 -16.82 0.11
N PHE A 72 -22.06 -17.66 0.96
CA PHE A 72 -23.23 -18.47 0.64
C PHE A 72 -24.07 -18.70 1.90
N SER A 73 -25.36 -18.95 1.71
CA SER A 73 -26.28 -19.34 2.78
C SER A 73 -27.35 -20.28 2.22
N GLY A 74 -27.41 -21.50 2.76
CA GLY A 74 -28.26 -22.56 2.20
C GLY A 74 -27.93 -22.83 0.73
N GLY A 75 -28.93 -22.79 -0.14
CA GLY A 75 -28.77 -22.98 -1.60
C GLY A 75 -28.41 -21.71 -2.38
N LYS A 76 -28.12 -20.60 -1.69
CA LYS A 76 -27.91 -19.28 -2.30
C LYS A 76 -26.45 -18.85 -2.18
N ILE A 77 -25.97 -18.18 -3.21
CA ILE A 77 -24.63 -17.60 -3.28
C ILE A 77 -24.74 -16.08 -3.37
N TYR A 78 -23.89 -15.40 -2.60
CA TYR A 78 -23.77 -13.94 -2.60
C TYR A 78 -22.58 -13.54 -3.45
N LEU A 79 -22.84 -12.72 -4.46
CA LEU A 79 -21.87 -12.23 -5.41
C LEU A 79 -21.73 -10.71 -5.27
N MET A 80 -20.52 -10.20 -5.53
CA MET A 80 -20.28 -8.77 -5.60
C MET A 80 -19.68 -8.41 -6.96
N PRO A 81 -20.27 -7.47 -7.70
CA PRO A 81 -19.76 -7.09 -9.01
C PRO A 81 -18.45 -6.31 -8.93
N VAL A 82 -17.67 -6.45 -9.97
CA VAL A 82 -16.39 -5.75 -10.18
C VAL A 82 -16.61 -4.45 -10.98
N GLY A 83 -17.78 -4.26 -11.60
CA GLY A 83 -18.12 -3.11 -12.43
C GLY A 83 -19.59 -2.71 -12.34
N SER A 84 -20.04 -1.91 -13.31
CA SER A 84 -21.40 -1.39 -13.35
C SER A 84 -22.46 -2.49 -13.46
N LEU A 85 -23.53 -2.37 -12.67
CA LEU A 85 -24.71 -3.24 -12.73
C LEU A 85 -25.80 -2.69 -13.67
N ALA A 86 -25.55 -1.58 -14.36
CA ALA A 86 -26.53 -0.99 -15.26
C ALA A 86 -26.93 -2.01 -16.35
N GLY A 87 -28.23 -2.31 -16.44
CA GLY A 87 -28.76 -3.28 -17.39
C GLY A 87 -28.80 -4.73 -16.90
N ILE A 88 -28.35 -5.03 -15.67
CA ILE A 88 -28.58 -6.35 -15.05
C ILE A 88 -30.03 -6.42 -14.52
N ALA A 89 -30.71 -7.55 -14.76
CA ALA A 89 -32.09 -7.77 -14.37
C ALA A 89 -32.27 -9.10 -13.61
N PRO A 90 -33.35 -9.26 -12.81
CA PRO A 90 -33.71 -10.54 -12.22
C PRO A 90 -33.84 -11.64 -13.29
N GLY A 91 -33.38 -12.85 -12.98
CA GLY A 91 -33.33 -13.97 -13.90
C GLY A 91 -32.07 -14.05 -14.77
N ALA A 92 -31.20 -13.02 -14.75
CA ALA A 92 -29.92 -13.03 -15.46
C ALA A 92 -29.11 -14.29 -15.12
N ARG A 93 -28.40 -14.83 -16.13
CA ARG A 93 -27.59 -16.05 -15.97
C ARG A 93 -26.34 -15.73 -15.16
N VAL A 94 -25.95 -16.67 -14.30
CA VAL A 94 -24.72 -16.57 -13.50
C VAL A 94 -23.84 -17.76 -13.85
N VAL A 95 -22.73 -17.48 -14.54
CA VAL A 95 -21.84 -18.51 -15.09
C VAL A 95 -20.52 -18.52 -14.31
N PRO A 96 -20.16 -19.60 -13.61
CA PRO A 96 -18.84 -19.72 -13.01
C PRO A 96 -17.74 -19.60 -14.06
N LEU A 97 -16.70 -18.83 -13.77
CA LEU A 97 -15.52 -18.74 -14.64
C LEU A 97 -14.52 -19.85 -14.26
N PRO A 98 -13.95 -20.58 -15.25
CA PRO A 98 -13.10 -21.75 -15.00
C PRO A 98 -11.68 -21.40 -14.49
N ASP A 99 -11.23 -20.15 -14.65
CA ASP A 99 -9.90 -19.73 -14.23
C ASP A 99 -9.92 -18.96 -12.91
N THR A 100 -8.92 -19.25 -12.07
CA THR A 100 -8.57 -18.56 -10.82
C THR A 100 -8.12 -17.10 -11.00
N GLY A 101 -8.23 -16.53 -12.21
CA GLY A 101 -7.87 -15.13 -12.47
C GLY A 101 -6.38 -14.90 -12.32
N ARG A 102 -5.60 -15.46 -13.26
CA ARG A 102 -4.16 -15.13 -13.35
C ARG A 102 -3.99 -13.71 -13.88
N LEU A 103 -3.04 -12.99 -13.31
CA LEU A 103 -2.74 -11.60 -13.61
C LEU A 103 -1.45 -11.50 -14.42
N PRO A 104 -1.39 -10.60 -15.42
CA PRO A 104 -0.20 -10.42 -16.24
C PRO A 104 0.92 -9.76 -15.42
N MET A 105 2.12 -10.29 -15.52
CA MET A 105 3.33 -9.75 -14.87
C MET A 105 4.46 -9.58 -15.87
N GLY A 106 5.36 -8.63 -15.62
CA GLY A 106 6.59 -8.48 -16.40
C GLY A 106 7.22 -7.09 -16.27
N MET A 107 8.42 -6.94 -16.82
CA MET A 107 9.11 -5.65 -16.83
C MET A 107 8.35 -4.58 -17.62
N SER A 108 7.47 -4.99 -18.55
CA SER A 108 6.61 -4.07 -19.32
C SER A 108 5.57 -3.30 -18.49
N MET A 109 5.44 -3.62 -17.20
CA MET A 109 4.61 -2.89 -16.23
C MET A 109 5.24 -1.58 -15.76
N LEU A 110 6.56 -1.43 -15.88
CA LEU A 110 7.24 -0.20 -15.49
C LEU A 110 6.80 0.95 -16.38
N GLY A 111 6.48 2.09 -15.78
CA GLY A 111 5.93 3.25 -16.50
C GLY A 111 4.46 3.14 -16.87
N ARG A 112 3.74 2.15 -16.31
CA ARG A 112 2.32 1.90 -16.58
C ARG A 112 1.44 2.25 -15.39
N VAL A 113 0.21 2.65 -15.71
CA VAL A 113 -0.88 2.84 -14.74
C VAL A 113 -1.95 1.80 -15.01
N LEU A 114 -2.28 1.00 -13.99
CA LEU A 114 -3.14 -0.17 -14.07
C LEU A 114 -4.30 -0.07 -13.06
N ASP A 115 -5.39 -0.79 -13.31
CA ASP A 115 -6.44 -0.99 -12.33
C ASP A 115 -6.25 -2.27 -11.51
N GLY A 116 -7.16 -2.52 -10.55
CA GLY A 116 -7.14 -3.73 -9.71
C GLY A 116 -7.37 -5.05 -10.44
N ALA A 117 -7.71 -5.03 -11.73
CA ALA A 117 -7.83 -6.21 -12.58
C ALA A 117 -6.65 -6.37 -13.56
N GLY A 118 -5.66 -5.48 -13.51
CA GLY A 118 -4.50 -5.49 -14.40
C GLY A 118 -4.75 -4.86 -15.78
N ARG A 119 -5.87 -4.16 -15.96
CA ARG A 119 -6.18 -3.42 -17.19
C ARG A 119 -5.46 -2.07 -17.17
N ALA A 120 -4.97 -1.62 -18.32
CA ALA A 120 -4.27 -0.34 -18.44
C ALA A 120 -5.24 0.85 -18.37
N LEU A 121 -4.91 1.83 -17.53
CA LEU A 121 -5.62 3.11 -17.38
C LEU A 121 -4.95 4.27 -18.14
N ASP A 122 -3.71 4.07 -18.59
CA ASP A 122 -2.85 5.11 -19.20
C ASP A 122 -3.07 5.32 -20.71
N GLY A 123 -4.02 4.60 -21.33
CA GLY A 123 -4.27 4.69 -22.77
C GLY A 123 -3.14 4.12 -23.66
N LYS A 124 -2.09 3.51 -23.09
CA LYS A 124 -0.95 2.96 -23.86
C LYS A 124 -1.18 1.53 -24.36
N GLY A 125 -2.43 1.06 -24.36
CA GLY A 125 -2.80 -0.29 -24.79
C GLY A 125 -2.39 -1.40 -23.81
N GLY A 126 -2.45 -2.66 -24.25
CA GLY A 126 -2.08 -3.80 -23.41
C GLY A 126 -0.61 -3.84 -23.00
N MET A 127 -0.29 -4.63 -21.98
CA MET A 127 1.09 -4.92 -21.58
C MET A 127 1.55 -6.25 -22.17
N LYS A 128 2.85 -6.37 -22.44
CA LYS A 128 3.45 -7.65 -22.81
C LYS A 128 3.73 -8.44 -21.53
N ALA A 129 2.84 -9.37 -21.20
CA ALA A 129 3.03 -10.29 -20.09
C ALA A 129 4.22 -11.22 -20.36
N GLU A 130 5.13 -11.32 -19.39
CA GLU A 130 6.21 -12.30 -19.34
C GLU A 130 5.76 -13.54 -18.57
N ASP A 131 5.01 -13.32 -17.48
CA ASP A 131 4.47 -14.35 -16.61
C ASP A 131 2.98 -14.08 -16.33
N TRP A 132 2.24 -15.12 -15.97
CA TRP A 132 0.85 -15.02 -15.51
C TRP A 132 0.77 -15.65 -14.12
N VAL A 133 0.41 -14.91 -13.09
CA VAL A 133 0.47 -15.40 -11.71
C VAL A 133 -0.87 -15.23 -10.98
N PRO A 134 -1.20 -16.09 -10.02
CA PRO A 134 -2.38 -15.86 -9.18
C PRO A 134 -2.23 -14.56 -8.37
N MET A 135 -3.37 -13.97 -7.98
CA MET A 135 -3.45 -12.79 -7.11
C MET A 135 -2.83 -13.06 -5.74
N ASP A 136 -3.08 -14.25 -5.20
CA ASP A 136 -2.47 -14.70 -3.95
C ASP A 136 -1.05 -15.21 -4.24
N GLY A 137 -0.08 -14.65 -3.52
CA GLY A 137 1.30 -15.08 -3.58
C GLY A 137 1.53 -16.39 -2.82
N PRO A 138 2.64 -17.11 -3.09
CA PRO A 138 3.03 -18.24 -2.27
C PRO A 138 3.27 -17.79 -0.82
N ALA A 139 2.82 -18.58 0.15
CA ALA A 139 3.08 -18.30 1.55
C ALA A 139 4.58 -18.43 1.83
N ILE A 140 5.22 -17.35 2.29
CA ILE A 140 6.60 -17.38 2.80
C ILE A 140 6.55 -17.82 4.25
N ASN A 141 7.28 -18.89 4.59
CA ASN A 141 7.51 -19.24 5.99
C ASN A 141 8.26 -18.08 6.68
N PRO A 142 7.69 -17.44 7.72
CA PRO A 142 8.35 -16.33 8.40
C PRO A 142 9.75 -16.66 8.93
N LEU A 143 10.00 -17.92 9.29
CA LEU A 143 11.30 -18.38 9.80
C LEU A 143 12.40 -18.45 8.72
N ASN A 144 12.01 -18.45 7.45
CA ASN A 144 12.96 -18.45 6.33
C ASN A 144 13.31 -17.04 5.85
N ARG A 145 12.64 -15.99 6.37
CA ARG A 145 12.89 -14.61 5.95
C ARG A 145 14.27 -14.15 6.40
N ASP A 146 14.98 -13.49 5.49
CA ASP A 146 16.24 -12.85 5.84
C ASP A 146 16.00 -11.70 6.82
N PRO A 147 16.68 -11.65 7.97
CA PRO A 147 16.49 -10.59 8.96
C PRO A 147 16.77 -9.19 8.40
N ILE A 148 16.06 -8.20 8.91
CA ILE A 148 16.27 -6.79 8.56
C ILE A 148 17.57 -6.31 9.22
N SER A 149 18.67 -6.35 8.47
CA SER A 149 20.02 -5.98 8.94
C SER A 149 20.65 -4.84 8.14
N GLN A 150 20.08 -4.51 6.98
CA GLN A 150 20.59 -3.46 6.09
C GLN A 150 19.68 -2.25 6.13
N PRO A 151 20.23 -1.03 6.26
CA PRO A 151 19.44 0.18 6.13
C PRO A 151 18.99 0.38 4.69
N LEU A 152 17.85 1.06 4.53
CA LEU A 152 17.36 1.57 3.26
C LEU A 152 17.48 3.09 3.25
N ASP A 153 18.24 3.63 2.30
CA ASP A 153 18.28 5.06 2.05
C ASP A 153 17.00 5.51 1.35
N VAL A 154 16.21 6.35 2.01
CA VAL A 154 14.96 6.92 1.46
C VAL A 154 15.14 8.35 0.93
N GLY A 155 16.37 8.88 0.99
CA GLY A 155 16.73 10.23 0.56
C GLY A 155 16.14 11.37 1.41
N ILE A 156 15.57 11.06 2.58
CA ILE A 156 14.92 12.04 3.47
C ILE A 156 15.70 12.10 4.78
N ARG A 157 16.36 13.24 5.03
CA ARG A 157 17.31 13.48 6.12
C ARG A 157 16.78 13.11 7.51
N SER A 158 15.58 13.57 7.84
CA SER A 158 14.96 13.29 9.13
C SER A 158 14.66 11.79 9.30
N ILE A 159 14.28 11.09 8.24
CA ILE A 159 14.05 9.65 8.28
C ILE A 159 15.37 8.88 8.35
N ASN A 160 16.29 9.14 7.42
CA ASN A 160 17.59 8.47 7.34
C ASN A 160 18.40 8.62 8.63
N GLY A 161 18.40 9.80 9.25
CA GLY A 161 19.18 10.07 10.46
C GLY A 161 18.50 9.67 11.76
N LEU A 162 17.20 9.96 11.93
CA LEU A 162 16.51 9.85 13.23
C LEU A 162 15.51 8.70 13.32
N LEU A 163 15.06 8.15 12.19
CA LEU A 163 13.99 7.14 12.10
C LEU A 163 14.34 6.06 11.07
N THR A 164 15.61 5.66 11.02
CA THR A 164 16.18 4.91 9.88
C THR A 164 15.36 3.67 9.53
N VAL A 165 15.10 3.52 8.22
CA VAL A 165 14.33 2.42 7.65
C VAL A 165 15.27 1.26 7.32
N GLY A 166 14.81 0.04 7.54
CA GLY A 166 15.51 -1.18 7.11
C GLY A 166 14.94 -1.76 5.82
N ARG A 167 15.76 -2.46 5.03
CA ARG A 167 15.31 -3.21 3.85
C ARG A 167 14.39 -4.35 4.28
N GLY A 168 13.19 -4.39 3.71
CA GLY A 168 12.13 -5.34 4.07
C GLY A 168 11.23 -4.86 5.22
N GLN A 169 11.41 -3.65 5.74
CA GLN A 169 10.59 -3.12 6.82
C GLN A 169 9.20 -2.72 6.33
N ARG A 170 8.19 -2.89 7.19
CA ARG A 170 6.81 -2.44 6.96
C ARG A 170 6.49 -1.31 7.90
N LEU A 171 6.24 -0.12 7.35
CA LEU A 171 6.02 1.11 8.09
C LEU A 171 4.63 1.66 7.82
N GLY A 172 4.04 2.30 8.82
CA GLY A 172 2.85 3.10 8.64
C GLY A 172 3.18 4.57 8.40
N LEU A 173 2.43 5.25 7.54
CA LEU A 173 2.47 6.71 7.40
C LEU A 173 1.13 7.31 7.83
N PHE A 174 1.08 7.82 9.04
CA PHE A 174 -0.11 8.34 9.68
C PHE A 174 -0.21 9.82 9.35
N ALA A 175 -1.23 10.20 8.60
CA ALA A 175 -1.34 11.56 8.09
C ALA A 175 -2.79 11.99 7.98
N GLY A 176 -3.06 13.24 8.37
CA GLY A 176 -4.29 13.93 8.03
C GLY A 176 -4.29 14.42 6.58
N THR A 177 -5.41 15.02 6.17
CA THR A 177 -5.48 15.75 4.89
C THR A 177 -4.64 17.03 4.96
N GLY A 178 -3.96 17.37 3.86
CA GLY A 178 -3.24 18.65 3.72
C GLY A 178 -1.90 18.77 4.44
N VAL A 179 -1.43 17.74 5.15
CA VAL A 179 -0.16 17.79 5.92
C VAL A 179 1.09 17.41 5.10
N GLY A 180 0.97 17.23 3.79
CA GLY A 180 2.08 16.87 2.90
C GLY A 180 2.31 15.37 2.67
N LYS A 181 1.31 14.51 2.93
CA LYS A 181 1.35 13.05 2.67
C LYS A 181 1.84 12.73 1.25
N SER A 182 1.12 13.20 0.24
CA SER A 182 1.38 12.87 -1.16
C SER A 182 2.75 13.37 -1.61
N VAL A 183 3.14 14.54 -1.15
CA VAL A 183 4.47 15.12 -1.40
C VAL A 183 5.58 14.26 -0.83
N LEU A 184 5.46 13.81 0.43
CA LEU A 184 6.44 12.93 1.06
C LEU A 184 6.56 11.59 0.32
N LEU A 185 5.43 10.99 -0.08
CA LEU A 185 5.43 9.79 -0.91
C LEU A 185 6.15 10.04 -2.24
N GLY A 186 5.90 11.18 -2.89
CA GLY A 186 6.63 11.61 -4.09
C GLY A 186 8.14 11.69 -3.88
N MET A 187 8.60 12.33 -2.81
CA MET A 187 10.01 12.37 -2.44
C MET A 187 10.59 10.96 -2.28
N MET A 188 9.89 10.06 -1.58
CA MET A 188 10.32 8.65 -1.45
C MET A 188 10.39 7.95 -2.81
N THR A 189 9.44 8.19 -3.71
CA THR A 189 9.50 7.58 -5.05
C THR A 189 10.69 8.07 -5.87
N ARG A 190 11.12 9.32 -5.71
CA ARG A 190 12.26 9.85 -6.46
C ARG A 190 13.60 9.44 -5.84
N PHE A 191 13.72 9.50 -4.52
CA PHE A 191 15.03 9.48 -3.85
C PHE A 191 15.40 8.14 -3.24
N THR A 192 14.44 7.25 -2.97
CA THR A 192 14.75 5.96 -2.34
C THR A 192 15.64 5.10 -3.23
N GLU A 193 16.64 4.46 -2.63
CA GLU A 193 17.51 3.45 -3.27
C GLU A 193 16.78 2.11 -3.41
N ALA A 194 15.77 2.07 -4.29
CA ALA A 194 15.05 0.86 -4.68
C ALA A 194 15.10 0.67 -6.20
N GLU A 195 15.17 -0.58 -6.65
CA GLU A 195 15.22 -0.91 -8.08
C GLU A 195 13.86 -0.74 -8.75
N ILE A 196 12.79 -1.03 -8.01
CA ILE A 196 11.41 -0.98 -8.49
C ILE A 196 10.54 -0.29 -7.46
N ILE A 197 9.61 0.54 -7.92
CA ILE A 197 8.58 1.13 -7.07
C ILE A 197 7.23 0.59 -7.49
N VAL A 198 6.40 0.25 -6.52
CA VAL A 198 5.01 -0.06 -6.74
C VAL A 198 4.16 0.88 -5.90
N VAL A 199 3.25 1.61 -6.54
CA VAL A 199 2.36 2.58 -5.88
C VAL A 199 0.91 2.12 -6.02
N GLY A 200 0.24 1.87 -4.90
CA GLY A 200 -1.19 1.61 -4.83
C GLY A 200 -1.95 2.88 -4.43
N LEU A 201 -2.86 3.36 -5.28
CA LEU A 201 -3.74 4.50 -5.02
C LEU A 201 -5.19 3.99 -4.91
N ILE A 202 -5.62 3.75 -3.68
CA ILE A 202 -6.83 3.01 -3.32
C ILE A 202 -7.85 3.97 -2.71
N GLY A 203 -9.00 4.13 -3.35
CA GLY A 203 -10.12 4.92 -2.84
C GLY A 203 -9.87 6.43 -2.74
N GLU A 204 -8.80 6.93 -3.36
CA GLU A 204 -8.58 8.36 -3.54
C GLU A 204 -9.48 8.90 -4.67
N ARG A 205 -9.66 10.23 -4.76
CA ARG A 205 -10.46 10.80 -5.86
C ARG A 205 -9.69 10.70 -7.17
N GLY A 206 -10.38 10.47 -8.29
CA GLY A 206 -9.73 10.34 -9.60
C GLY A 206 -8.84 11.54 -10.00
N ARG A 207 -9.21 12.75 -9.58
CA ARG A 207 -8.36 13.96 -9.78
C ARG A 207 -7.06 13.92 -8.98
N GLU A 208 -7.11 13.40 -7.74
CA GLU A 208 -5.97 13.30 -6.83
C GLU A 208 -5.03 12.19 -7.31
N VAL A 209 -5.58 11.10 -7.86
CA VAL A 209 -4.81 10.06 -8.56
C VAL A 209 -4.03 10.65 -9.74
N LYS A 210 -4.71 11.43 -10.59
CA LYS A 210 -4.07 12.06 -11.75
C LYS A 210 -2.98 13.05 -11.33
N GLU A 211 -3.28 13.94 -10.38
CA GLU A 211 -2.32 14.90 -9.83
C GLU A 211 -1.08 14.20 -9.25
N PHE A 212 -1.27 13.08 -8.53
CA PHE A 212 -0.15 12.31 -8.01
C PHE A 212 0.76 11.78 -9.12
N ILE A 213 0.17 11.26 -10.21
CA ILE A 213 0.94 10.70 -11.33
C ILE A 213 1.68 11.80 -12.09
N ASP A 214 0.97 12.88 -12.44
CA ASP A 214 1.48 13.92 -13.34
C ASP A 214 2.44 14.88 -12.62
N GLU A 215 2.09 15.35 -11.42
CA GLU A 215 2.80 16.45 -10.73
C GLU A 215 3.74 15.95 -9.63
N ILE A 216 3.40 14.85 -8.96
CA ILE A 216 4.18 14.36 -7.81
C ILE A 216 5.21 13.32 -8.24
N LEU A 217 4.76 12.29 -8.97
CA LEU A 217 5.64 11.24 -9.46
C LEU A 217 6.45 11.73 -10.66
N GLY A 218 5.79 12.42 -11.59
CA GLY A 218 6.38 12.93 -12.82
C GLY A 218 6.88 11.82 -13.75
N GLU A 219 7.41 12.20 -14.90
CA GLU A 219 7.85 11.25 -15.93
C GLU A 219 9.00 10.35 -15.44
N GLU A 220 9.99 10.93 -14.75
CA GLU A 220 11.16 10.21 -14.26
C GLU A 220 10.81 9.23 -13.13
N GLY A 221 9.97 9.63 -12.18
CA GLY A 221 9.49 8.74 -11.13
C GLY A 221 8.66 7.60 -11.71
N LEU A 222 7.84 7.88 -12.72
CA LEU A 222 6.97 6.89 -13.35
C LEU A 222 7.77 5.82 -14.11
N LYS A 223 8.89 6.17 -14.77
CA LYS A 223 9.73 5.21 -15.53
C LYS A 223 10.16 3.98 -14.72
N ARG A 224 10.39 4.14 -13.42
CA ARG A 224 10.79 3.06 -12.49
C ARG A 224 9.65 2.55 -11.60
N SER A 225 8.43 3.02 -11.84
CA SER A 225 7.26 2.73 -11.01
C SER A 225 6.20 1.93 -11.76
N VAL A 226 5.46 1.10 -11.04
CA VAL A 226 4.18 0.55 -11.46
C VAL A 226 3.10 1.17 -10.59
N VAL A 227 2.13 1.85 -11.19
CA VAL A 227 1.03 2.46 -10.45
C VAL A 227 -0.23 1.61 -10.61
N VAL A 228 -0.83 1.20 -9.51
CA VAL A 228 -2.14 0.54 -9.47
C VAL A 228 -3.13 1.50 -8.82
N ALA A 229 -4.15 1.93 -9.56
CA ALA A 229 -5.15 2.87 -9.09
C ALA A 229 -6.54 2.24 -9.11
N SER A 230 -7.30 2.44 -8.03
CA SER A 230 -8.74 2.14 -7.96
C SER A 230 -9.42 3.29 -7.23
N PRO A 231 -9.96 4.28 -7.97
CA PRO A 231 -10.60 5.47 -7.41
C PRO A 231 -11.80 5.19 -6.50
N ALA A 232 -12.22 6.20 -5.74
CA ALA A 232 -13.33 6.10 -4.77
C ALA A 232 -14.69 5.72 -5.39
N ASP A 233 -14.91 6.03 -6.67
CA ASP A 233 -16.13 5.71 -7.42
C ASP A 233 -16.15 4.27 -7.98
N GLU A 234 -15.05 3.51 -7.84
CA GLU A 234 -15.04 2.10 -8.16
C GLU A 234 -15.67 1.22 -7.07
N ALA A 235 -16.10 0.01 -7.49
CA ALA A 235 -16.67 -0.98 -6.59
C ALA A 235 -15.70 -1.30 -5.42
N PRO A 236 -16.20 -1.54 -4.20
CA PRO A 236 -15.35 -1.89 -3.05
C PRO A 236 -14.43 -3.07 -3.33
N LEU A 237 -14.92 -4.06 -4.09
CA LEU A 237 -14.13 -5.22 -4.50
C LEU A 237 -12.92 -4.85 -5.37
N MET A 238 -13.06 -3.87 -6.28
CA MET A 238 -11.95 -3.37 -7.09
C MET A 238 -10.88 -2.69 -6.24
N ARG A 239 -11.30 -1.91 -5.24
CA ARG A 239 -10.38 -1.28 -4.27
C ARG A 239 -9.58 -2.32 -3.49
N LEU A 240 -10.22 -3.40 -3.03
CA LEU A 240 -9.51 -4.51 -2.37
C LEU A 240 -8.54 -5.21 -3.32
N ARG A 241 -8.99 -5.52 -4.54
CA ARG A 241 -8.15 -6.17 -5.56
C ARG A 241 -6.95 -5.33 -5.95
N ALA A 242 -7.12 -4.01 -6.07
CA ALA A 242 -6.02 -3.09 -6.39
C ALA A 242 -4.91 -3.14 -5.32
N ALA A 243 -5.25 -3.15 -4.03
CA ALA A 243 -4.26 -3.29 -2.96
C ALA A 243 -3.55 -4.66 -3.00
N GLN A 244 -4.31 -5.74 -3.24
CA GLN A 244 -3.76 -7.08 -3.37
C GLN A 244 -2.85 -7.22 -4.60
N TYR A 245 -3.25 -6.62 -5.73
CA TYR A 245 -2.50 -6.67 -6.97
C TYR A 245 -1.21 -5.87 -6.89
N CYS A 246 -1.27 -4.68 -6.30
CA CYS A 246 -0.10 -3.87 -5.98
C CYS A 246 0.91 -4.67 -5.13
N THR A 247 0.43 -5.35 -4.09
CA THR A 247 1.27 -6.24 -3.27
C THR A 247 1.83 -7.41 -4.09
N ARG A 248 1.01 -8.02 -4.97
CA ARG A 248 1.43 -9.13 -5.82
C ARG A 248 2.50 -8.74 -6.84
N ILE A 249 2.43 -7.53 -7.40
CA ILE A 249 3.46 -6.99 -8.28
C ILE A 249 4.78 -6.83 -7.51
N ALA A 250 4.72 -6.32 -6.28
CA ALA A 250 5.91 -6.21 -5.43
C ALA A 250 6.53 -7.58 -5.11
N GLU A 251 5.71 -8.59 -4.80
CA GLU A 251 6.16 -9.98 -4.63
C GLU A 251 6.82 -10.52 -5.90
N TYR A 252 6.22 -10.30 -7.06
CA TYR A 252 6.79 -10.76 -8.33
C TYR A 252 8.21 -10.24 -8.54
N PHE A 253 8.45 -8.95 -8.29
CA PHE A 253 9.79 -8.37 -8.44
C PHE A 253 10.75 -8.82 -7.32
N ARG A 254 10.29 -8.93 -6.07
CA ARG A 254 11.08 -9.49 -4.96
C ARG A 254 11.56 -10.90 -5.28
N ASP A 255 10.69 -11.75 -5.80
CA ASP A 255 10.98 -13.14 -6.14
C ASP A 255 11.95 -13.25 -7.34
N LYS A 256 12.11 -12.18 -8.13
CA LYS A 256 13.16 -12.02 -9.16
C LYS A 256 14.45 -11.40 -8.60
N GLY A 257 14.60 -11.32 -7.28
CA GLY A 257 15.78 -10.78 -6.61
C GLY A 257 15.84 -9.25 -6.53
N LYS A 258 14.72 -8.54 -6.79
CA LYS A 258 14.70 -7.07 -6.79
C LYS A 258 14.38 -6.49 -5.43
N ASN A 259 14.96 -5.33 -5.14
CA ASN A 259 14.57 -4.50 -4.01
C ASN A 259 13.45 -3.55 -4.40
N VAL A 260 12.28 -3.73 -3.78
CA VAL A 260 11.04 -3.04 -4.11
C VAL A 260 10.65 -2.08 -2.99
N LEU A 261 10.30 -0.85 -3.37
CA LEU A 261 9.56 0.07 -2.50
C LEU A 261 8.07 -0.03 -2.82
N LEU A 262 7.26 -0.45 -1.85
CA LEU A 262 5.81 -0.52 -1.96
C LEU A 262 5.16 0.66 -1.21
N LEU A 263 4.47 1.53 -1.91
CA LEU A 263 3.69 2.62 -1.31
C LEU A 263 2.20 2.27 -1.44
N MET A 264 1.53 2.01 -0.33
CA MET A 264 0.10 1.65 -0.29
C MET A 264 -0.71 2.80 0.30
N ASP A 265 -1.38 3.56 -0.54
CA ASP A 265 -2.20 4.70 -0.18
C ASP A 265 -3.69 4.46 -0.49
N SER A 266 -4.53 3.97 0.43
CA SER A 266 -4.26 3.78 1.87
C SER A 266 -4.81 2.48 2.45
N LEU A 267 -4.23 2.09 3.58
CA LEU A 267 -4.72 0.98 4.39
C LEU A 267 -6.11 1.27 4.97
N THR A 268 -6.39 2.56 5.27
CA THR A 268 -7.72 3.02 5.69
C THR A 268 -8.76 2.77 4.60
N ARG A 269 -8.46 3.09 3.34
CA ARG A 269 -9.39 2.87 2.21
C ARG A 269 -9.58 1.38 1.90
N TYR A 270 -8.54 0.57 2.08
CA TYR A 270 -8.65 -0.89 2.01
C TYR A 270 -9.59 -1.44 3.11
N ALA A 271 -9.43 -0.99 4.36
CA ALA A 271 -10.30 -1.38 5.46
C ALA A 271 -11.75 -0.94 5.26
N GLN A 272 -11.97 0.29 4.77
CA GLN A 272 -13.30 0.81 4.46
C GLN A 272 -13.98 0.00 3.35
N ALA A 273 -13.24 -0.34 2.28
CA ALA A 273 -13.75 -1.21 1.23
C ALA A 273 -14.20 -2.57 1.80
N GLN A 274 -13.37 -3.21 2.64
CA GLN A 274 -13.76 -4.48 3.29
C GLN A 274 -15.00 -4.31 4.18
N ARG A 275 -15.10 -3.19 4.92
CA ARG A 275 -16.28 -2.88 5.75
C ARG A 275 -17.54 -2.81 4.90
N GLU A 276 -17.50 -2.10 3.78
CA GLU A 276 -18.65 -1.99 2.86
C GLU A 276 -19.11 -3.37 2.37
N ILE A 277 -18.17 -4.23 1.98
CA ILE A 277 -18.48 -5.61 1.55
C ILE A 277 -19.09 -6.42 2.70
N ALA A 278 -18.44 -6.42 3.85
CA ALA A 278 -18.83 -7.19 5.03
C ALA A 278 -20.25 -6.84 5.50
N LEU A 279 -20.57 -5.55 5.57
CA LEU A 279 -21.91 -5.09 5.94
C LEU A 279 -22.96 -5.50 4.88
N ALA A 280 -22.59 -5.47 3.59
CA ALA A 280 -23.50 -5.85 2.51
C ALA A 280 -23.83 -7.35 2.47
N ILE A 281 -22.99 -8.20 3.06
CA ILE A 281 -23.26 -9.65 3.25
C ILE A 281 -23.83 -9.98 4.64
N GLY A 282 -24.06 -8.97 5.49
CA GLY A 282 -24.70 -9.12 6.80
C GLY A 282 -23.75 -9.45 7.95
N GLU A 283 -22.44 -9.25 7.80
CA GLU A 283 -21.51 -9.36 8.92
C GLU A 283 -21.73 -8.19 9.91
N PRO A 284 -22.01 -8.45 11.21
CA PRO A 284 -22.30 -7.39 12.15
C PRO A 284 -21.06 -6.54 12.45
N PRO A 285 -21.20 -5.21 12.60
CA PRO A 285 -20.10 -4.35 13.04
C PRO A 285 -19.82 -4.60 14.53
N ALA A 286 -18.57 -4.94 14.86
CA ALA A 286 -18.17 -5.21 16.25
C ALA A 286 -17.36 -4.03 16.82
N THR A 287 -16.16 -3.80 16.28
CA THR A 287 -15.22 -2.81 16.82
C THR A 287 -15.44 -1.45 16.16
N LYS A 288 -16.09 -0.52 16.87
CA LYS A 288 -16.30 0.87 16.41
C LYS A 288 -16.87 0.97 14.98
N GLY A 289 -17.83 0.12 14.65
CA GLY A 289 -18.45 0.10 13.33
C GLY A 289 -17.71 -0.73 12.26
N TYR A 290 -16.57 -1.33 12.57
CA TYR A 290 -15.86 -2.26 11.68
C TYR A 290 -16.19 -3.73 11.99
N PRO A 291 -16.55 -4.54 10.98
CA PRO A 291 -16.71 -5.97 11.12
C PRO A 291 -15.38 -6.69 11.41
N PRO A 292 -15.40 -7.85 12.11
CA PRO A 292 -14.21 -8.64 12.40
C PRO A 292 -13.33 -8.98 11.18
N SER A 293 -13.93 -9.21 10.02
CA SER A 293 -13.21 -9.55 8.78
C SER A 293 -12.21 -8.49 8.33
N VAL A 294 -12.43 -7.22 8.68
CA VAL A 294 -11.51 -6.11 8.40
C VAL A 294 -10.19 -6.35 9.12
N PHE A 295 -10.24 -6.64 10.42
CA PHE A 295 -9.05 -6.88 11.24
C PHE A 295 -8.37 -8.21 10.91
N ALA A 296 -9.08 -9.18 10.34
CA ALA A 296 -8.49 -10.40 9.83
C ALA A 296 -7.77 -10.20 8.47
N LYS A 297 -8.21 -9.23 7.65
CA LYS A 297 -7.63 -8.95 6.34
C LYS A 297 -6.42 -8.03 6.37
N LEU A 298 -6.36 -7.09 7.31
CA LEU A 298 -5.24 -6.15 7.44
C LEU A 298 -3.88 -6.88 7.62
N PRO A 299 -3.72 -7.81 8.59
CA PRO A 299 -2.48 -8.56 8.74
C PRO A 299 -2.15 -9.38 7.50
N LYS A 300 -3.14 -10.03 6.88
CA LYS A 300 -2.93 -10.85 5.68
C LYS A 300 -2.37 -10.05 4.50
N LEU A 301 -2.71 -8.77 4.38
CA LEU A 301 -2.14 -7.89 3.35
C LEU A 301 -0.73 -7.45 3.73
N VAL A 302 -0.55 -6.94 4.96
CA VAL A 302 0.72 -6.35 5.43
C VAL A 302 1.83 -7.41 5.55
N GLU A 303 1.50 -8.62 5.98
CA GLU A 303 2.46 -9.72 6.15
C GLU A 303 3.03 -10.25 4.83
N ARG A 304 2.51 -9.85 3.68
CA ARG A 304 3.05 -10.24 2.36
C ARG A 304 4.32 -9.46 2.00
N ALA A 305 4.49 -8.26 2.54
CA ALA A 305 5.71 -7.47 2.42
C ALA A 305 6.80 -7.99 3.37
N GLY A 306 8.06 -7.69 3.07
CA GLY A 306 9.22 -8.20 3.80
C GLY A 306 10.35 -8.67 2.89
N ASN A 307 11.43 -9.09 3.52
CA ASN A 307 12.53 -9.78 2.84
C ASN A 307 12.11 -11.17 2.38
N ALA A 308 12.68 -11.60 1.25
CA ALA A 308 12.67 -12.99 0.85
C ALA A 308 13.64 -13.82 1.72
N GLU A 309 13.88 -15.07 1.32
CA GLU A 309 14.96 -15.88 1.89
C GLU A 309 16.34 -15.26 1.58
N ALA A 310 17.37 -15.67 2.31
CA ALA A 310 18.72 -15.14 2.17
C ALA A 310 19.21 -15.17 0.71
N GLY A 311 19.70 -14.02 0.22
CA GLY A 311 20.14 -13.84 -1.17
C GLY A 311 19.02 -13.49 -2.17
N GLY A 312 17.77 -13.40 -1.70
CA GLY A 312 16.63 -12.91 -2.50
C GLY A 312 16.44 -11.39 -2.47
N GLY A 313 15.33 -10.93 -3.06
CA GLY A 313 14.93 -9.52 -3.04
C GLY A 313 14.24 -9.10 -1.75
N SER A 314 13.77 -7.85 -1.70
CA SER A 314 13.04 -7.30 -0.55
C SER A 314 11.83 -6.47 -0.97
N ILE A 315 10.83 -6.38 -0.10
CA ILE A 315 9.73 -5.41 -0.20
C ILE A 315 9.76 -4.56 1.05
N THR A 316 10.18 -3.31 0.91
CA THR A 316 10.04 -2.30 1.97
C THR A 316 8.76 -1.53 1.70
N ALA A 317 7.84 -1.50 2.67
CA ALA A 317 6.49 -1.02 2.44
C ALA A 317 6.12 0.16 3.36
N PHE A 318 5.46 1.17 2.79
CA PHE A 318 4.79 2.24 3.51
C PHE A 318 3.29 2.14 3.30
N TYR A 319 2.55 1.89 4.37
CA TYR A 319 1.10 1.85 4.39
C TYR A 319 0.57 3.15 4.97
N THR A 320 -0.09 3.98 4.16
CA THR A 320 -0.68 5.20 4.71
C THR A 320 -1.92 4.87 5.51
N VAL A 321 -2.12 5.60 6.60
CA VAL A 321 -3.29 5.53 7.47
C VAL A 321 -3.82 6.95 7.62
N LEU A 322 -5.07 7.17 7.23
CA LEU A 322 -5.73 8.45 7.35
C LEU A 322 -6.23 8.61 8.78
N SER A 323 -5.56 9.44 9.57
CA SER A 323 -6.01 9.81 10.91
C SER A 323 -6.79 11.13 10.83
N GLU A 324 -8.11 11.05 10.93
CA GLU A 324 -8.96 12.25 11.01
C GLU A 324 -8.72 12.94 12.36
N GLY A 325 -8.06 14.10 12.36
CA GLY A 325 -8.00 15.00 13.52
C GLY A 325 -7.15 14.52 14.71
N ASP A 326 -6.02 13.84 14.45
CA ASP A 326 -5.15 13.27 15.51
C ASP A 326 -5.90 12.32 16.48
N ASP A 327 -7.02 11.73 16.03
CA ASP A 327 -7.76 10.77 16.83
C ASP A 327 -6.94 9.49 17.02
N GLN A 328 -6.33 9.37 18.21
CA GLN A 328 -5.59 8.19 18.62
C GLN A 328 -6.50 6.95 18.77
N GLN A 329 -7.82 7.12 18.67
CA GLN A 329 -8.82 6.08 18.86
C GLN A 329 -9.31 5.45 17.55
N ASP A 330 -8.73 5.77 16.38
CA ASP A 330 -9.09 5.09 15.13
C ASP A 330 -8.70 3.59 15.20
N PRO A 331 -9.66 2.64 15.09
CA PRO A 331 -9.37 1.22 15.15
C PRO A 331 -8.43 0.73 14.03
N ILE A 332 -8.39 1.42 12.89
CA ILE A 332 -7.48 1.06 11.80
C ILE A 332 -6.06 1.49 12.13
N ALA A 333 -5.90 2.69 12.69
CA ALA A 333 -4.63 3.18 13.22
C ALA A 333 -4.06 2.24 14.28
N ASP A 334 -4.87 1.78 15.23
CA ASP A 334 -4.45 0.85 16.28
C ASP A 334 -4.06 -0.52 15.71
N ALA A 335 -4.88 -1.09 14.82
CA ALA A 335 -4.56 -2.35 14.17
C ALA A 335 -3.27 -2.26 13.34
N ALA A 336 -3.06 -1.15 12.62
CA ALA A 336 -1.85 -0.90 11.86
C ALA A 336 -0.61 -0.84 12.76
N ARG A 337 -0.66 -0.12 13.90
CA ARG A 337 0.45 -0.08 14.87
C ARG A 337 0.79 -1.45 15.46
N GLY A 338 -0.21 -2.33 15.59
CA GLY A 338 -0.03 -3.70 16.09
C GLY A 338 0.71 -4.62 15.12
N VAL A 339 0.53 -4.45 13.81
CA VAL A 339 1.09 -5.34 12.78
C VAL A 339 2.38 -4.80 12.14
N LEU A 340 2.55 -3.47 12.13
CA LEU A 340 3.68 -2.82 11.46
C LEU A 340 4.95 -2.74 12.34
N ASP A 341 6.11 -2.64 11.70
CA ASP A 341 7.43 -2.55 12.31
C ASP A 341 7.79 -1.12 12.77
N GLY A 342 6.83 -0.21 12.76
CA GLY A 342 7.01 1.20 13.06
C GLY A 342 6.01 2.09 12.32
N HIS A 343 6.08 3.39 12.56
CA HIS A 343 5.24 4.37 11.90
C HIS A 343 5.83 5.77 11.94
N PHE A 344 5.53 6.56 10.92
CA PHE A 344 5.81 7.99 10.84
C PHE A 344 4.51 8.77 10.91
N VAL A 345 4.48 9.81 11.72
CA VAL A 345 3.31 10.67 11.94
C VAL A 345 3.56 12.02 11.30
N LEU A 346 2.65 12.47 10.44
CA LEU A 346 2.66 13.82 9.88
C LEU A 346 1.77 14.74 10.72
N SER A 347 2.38 15.76 11.31
CA SER A 347 1.70 16.71 12.20
C SER A 347 1.10 17.88 11.42
N ARG A 348 -0.18 18.14 11.66
CA ARG A 348 -0.84 19.35 11.15
C ARG A 348 -0.17 20.62 11.68
N ARG A 349 0.22 20.65 12.95
CA ARG A 349 0.91 21.79 13.56
C ARG A 349 2.19 22.15 12.80
N LEU A 350 3.02 21.15 12.47
CA LEU A 350 4.25 21.36 11.70
C LEU A 350 3.95 21.87 10.29
N ALA A 351 2.93 21.31 9.62
CA ALA A 351 2.51 21.75 8.29
C ALA A 351 2.04 23.22 8.28
N GLU A 352 1.26 23.64 9.28
CA GLU A 352 0.79 25.03 9.45
C GLU A 352 1.92 26.01 9.78
N GLU A 353 2.99 25.54 10.45
CA GLU A 353 4.22 26.30 10.71
C GLU A 353 5.16 26.38 9.48
N GLY A 354 4.75 25.83 8.32
CA GLY A 354 5.58 25.77 7.12
C GLY A 354 6.77 24.82 7.25
N HIS A 355 6.73 23.87 8.20
CA HIS A 355 7.77 22.88 8.42
C HIS A 355 7.52 21.63 7.59
N TYR A 356 8.29 21.44 6.51
CA TYR A 356 8.19 20.28 5.63
C TYR A 356 9.54 19.53 5.47
N PRO A 357 9.54 18.19 5.43
CA PRO A 357 8.40 17.30 5.71
C PRO A 357 7.84 17.46 7.13
N ALA A 358 6.53 17.38 7.29
CA ALA A 358 5.83 17.64 8.56
C ALA A 358 5.91 16.46 9.55
N ILE A 359 7.05 15.79 9.62
CA ILE A 359 7.22 14.56 10.42
C ILE A 359 7.38 14.93 11.90
N ASP A 360 6.48 14.43 12.73
CA ASP A 360 6.60 14.49 14.18
C ASP A 360 7.55 13.39 14.66
N ILE A 361 8.77 13.78 15.04
CA ILE A 361 9.82 12.84 15.48
C ILE A 361 9.50 12.19 16.84
N GLU A 362 8.70 12.83 17.69
CA GLU A 362 8.31 12.28 19.00
C GLU A 362 7.29 11.17 18.84
N SER A 363 6.29 11.41 17.99
CA SER A 363 5.22 10.46 17.70
C SER A 363 5.62 9.38 16.68
N SER A 364 6.80 9.51 16.05
CA SER A 364 7.30 8.58 15.03
C SER A 364 8.35 7.61 15.57
N ILE A 365 8.31 6.37 15.08
CA ILE A 365 9.23 5.30 15.48
C ILE A 365 9.54 4.35 14.33
N SER A 366 10.81 3.95 14.21
CA SER A 366 11.23 2.77 13.46
C SER A 366 11.74 1.72 14.46
N ARG A 367 11.06 0.57 14.59
CA ARG A 367 11.46 -0.46 15.57
C ARG A 367 12.74 -1.20 15.15
N VAL A 368 13.09 -1.17 13.86
CA VAL A 368 14.29 -1.83 13.34
C VAL A 368 15.52 -0.93 13.37
N MET A 369 15.36 0.39 13.58
CA MET A 369 16.48 1.34 13.57
C MET A 369 17.68 0.87 14.41
N PRO A 370 17.53 0.37 15.65
CA PRO A 370 18.67 -0.10 16.46
C PRO A 370 19.48 -1.26 15.84
N GLN A 371 18.90 -1.98 14.88
CA GLN A 371 19.50 -3.14 14.22
C GLN A 371 20.22 -2.75 12.92
N VAL A 372 19.88 -1.60 12.34
CA VAL A 372 20.36 -1.17 11.00
C VAL A 372 21.26 0.06 11.04
N VAL A 373 21.50 0.65 12.21
CA VAL A 373 22.40 1.82 12.39
C VAL A 373 23.55 1.53 13.36
N PRO A 374 24.70 2.22 13.21
CA PRO A 374 25.76 2.15 14.20
C PRO A 374 25.31 2.65 15.58
N PRO A 375 25.86 2.13 16.69
CA PRO A 375 25.51 2.56 18.04
C PRO A 375 25.66 4.07 18.28
N GLU A 376 26.63 4.70 17.62
CA GLU A 376 26.88 6.14 17.77
C GLU A 376 25.75 6.98 17.16
N GLN A 377 25.29 6.63 15.95
CA GLN A 377 24.14 7.28 15.33
C GLN A 377 22.89 7.11 16.19
N LEU A 378 22.68 5.92 16.79
CA LEU A 378 21.54 5.68 17.67
C LEU A 378 21.55 6.59 18.90
N LYS A 379 22.71 6.76 19.55
CA LYS A 379 22.87 7.69 20.68
C LYS A 379 22.60 9.13 20.28
N GLN A 380 23.11 9.56 19.12
CA GLN A 380 22.87 10.89 18.58
C GLN A 380 21.38 11.12 18.30
N ALA A 381 20.70 10.18 17.65
CA ALA A 381 19.27 10.27 17.40
C ALA A 381 18.46 10.34 18.71
N GLN A 382 18.83 9.56 19.74
CA GLN A 382 18.20 9.64 21.06
C GLN A 382 18.41 11.00 21.72
N ARG A 383 19.63 11.54 21.71
CA ARG A 383 19.92 12.87 22.28
C ARG A 383 19.16 13.97 21.51
N PHE A 384 19.08 13.87 20.19
CA PHE A 384 18.26 14.76 19.38
C PHE A 384 16.80 14.73 19.84
N LYS A 385 16.19 13.55 19.98
CA LYS A 385 14.81 13.42 20.45
C LYS A 385 14.59 14.00 21.85
N GLN A 386 15.52 13.78 22.78
CA GLN A 386 15.47 14.33 24.13
C GLN A 386 15.45 15.86 24.12
N LEU A 387 16.38 16.48 23.40
CA LEU A 387 16.45 17.95 23.30
C LEU A 387 15.23 18.51 22.57
N TRP A 388 14.76 17.85 21.51
CA TRP A 388 13.58 18.27 20.77
C TRP A 388 12.35 18.29 21.66
N SER A 389 12.10 17.18 22.39
CA SER A 389 10.96 17.06 23.30
C SER A 389 11.06 18.06 24.46
N ARG A 390 12.27 18.29 25.00
CA ARG A 390 12.49 19.31 26.04
C ARG A 390 12.12 20.71 25.55
N TYR A 391 12.52 21.06 24.33
CA TYR A 391 12.11 22.31 23.72
C TYR A 391 10.58 22.39 23.56
N GLN A 392 9.93 21.36 23.02
CA GLN A 392 8.47 21.39 22.82
C GLN A 392 7.69 21.58 24.13
N GLN A 393 8.10 20.91 25.21
CA GLN A 393 7.47 21.03 26.54
C GLN A 393 7.62 22.44 27.15
N SER A 394 8.71 23.14 26.80
CA SER A 394 9.01 24.48 27.32
C SER A 394 8.55 25.63 26.40
N ARG A 395 8.10 25.32 25.18
CA ARG A 395 7.79 26.30 24.12
C ARG A 395 6.81 27.38 24.56
N ASP A 396 5.75 26.99 25.27
CA ASP A 396 4.73 27.93 25.74
C ASP A 396 5.27 28.85 26.83
N LEU A 397 6.09 28.31 27.75
CA LEU A 397 6.75 29.09 28.81
C LEU A 397 7.77 30.10 28.25
N ILE A 398 8.49 29.71 27.20
CA ILE A 398 9.41 30.62 26.48
C ILE A 398 8.61 31.73 25.81
N SER A 399 7.50 31.39 25.15
CA SER A 399 6.68 32.35 24.38
C SER A 399 6.04 33.42 25.26
N VAL A 400 5.69 33.09 26.51
CA VAL A 400 5.16 34.06 27.49
C VAL A 400 6.26 34.80 28.29
N GLY A 401 7.54 34.52 28.02
CA GLY A 401 8.68 35.14 28.71
C GLY A 401 8.91 34.65 30.14
N ALA A 402 8.34 33.50 30.52
CA ALA A 402 8.47 32.94 31.88
C ALA A 402 9.73 32.09 32.06
N TYR A 403 10.44 31.76 30.99
CA TYR A 403 11.69 31.01 31.03
C TYR A 403 12.87 31.89 31.48
N VAL A 404 13.68 31.36 32.41
CA VAL A 404 14.88 32.02 32.96
C VAL A 404 16.12 31.19 32.59
N PRO A 405 17.09 31.75 31.83
CA PRO A 405 18.34 31.07 31.51
C PRO A 405 19.11 30.62 32.76
N GLY A 406 19.76 29.46 32.70
CA GLY A 406 20.56 28.89 33.79
C GLY A 406 19.75 28.09 34.82
N GLY A 407 18.41 28.06 34.70
CA GLY A 407 17.55 27.28 35.60
C GLY A 407 17.58 25.77 35.33
N ASP A 408 17.71 25.36 34.06
CA ASP A 408 17.79 23.95 33.66
C ASP A 408 18.69 23.78 32.43
N ALA A 409 19.86 23.16 32.64
CA ALA A 409 20.88 23.04 31.60
C ALA A 409 20.39 22.30 30.33
N ASP A 410 19.51 21.31 30.48
CA ASP A 410 18.94 20.59 29.34
C ASP A 410 17.96 21.46 28.53
N THR A 411 17.14 22.28 29.19
CA THR A 411 16.26 23.26 28.52
C THR A 411 17.08 24.33 27.82
N ASP A 412 18.12 24.86 28.49
CA ASP A 412 19.03 25.84 27.91
C ASP A 412 19.69 25.30 26.63
N GLN A 413 20.17 24.05 26.68
CA GLN A 413 20.75 23.39 25.51
C GLN A 413 19.70 23.17 24.41
N ALA A 414 18.48 22.75 24.76
CA ALA A 414 17.40 22.53 23.82
C ALA A 414 17.02 23.83 23.08
N ILE A 415 16.91 24.94 23.80
CA ILE A 415 16.64 26.27 23.23
C ILE A 415 17.78 26.69 22.30
N ALA A 416 19.03 26.57 22.75
CA ALA A 416 20.19 26.96 21.95
C ALA A 416 20.33 26.16 20.65
N ARG A 417 19.94 24.88 20.66
CA ARG A 417 20.06 23.96 19.51
C ARG A 417 18.83 23.97 18.60
N GLN A 418 17.70 24.49 19.05
CA GLN A 418 16.44 24.41 18.32
C GLN A 418 16.51 24.92 16.87
N PRO A 419 17.14 26.07 16.55
CA PRO A 419 17.17 26.55 15.17
C PRO A 419 17.87 25.57 14.22
N VAL A 420 18.99 24.99 14.65
CA VAL A 420 19.78 24.03 13.87
C VAL A 420 19.06 22.69 13.77
N MET A 421 18.40 22.25 14.83
CA MET A 421 17.56 21.04 14.82
C MET A 421 16.36 21.19 13.88
N ALA A 422 15.67 22.32 13.91
CA ALA A 422 14.55 22.59 12.99
C ALA A 422 15.01 22.63 11.54
N GLN A 423 16.19 23.20 11.26
CA GLN A 423 16.78 23.17 9.92
C GLN A 423 17.13 21.75 9.47
N TYR A 424 17.65 20.90 10.37
CA TYR A 424 17.94 19.50 10.07
C TYR A 424 16.68 18.71 9.70
N LEU A 425 15.54 19.00 10.34
CA LEU A 425 14.29 18.28 10.09
C LEU A 425 13.57 18.70 8.80
N ARG A 426 13.78 19.94 8.34
CA ARG A 426 13.21 20.46 7.10
C ARG A 426 14.00 19.94 5.90
N GLN A 427 13.35 19.77 4.76
CA GLN A 427 14.00 19.38 3.51
C GLN A 427 13.20 19.89 2.31
N GLY A 428 13.89 20.38 1.29
CA GLY A 428 13.25 20.81 0.04
C GLY A 428 12.67 19.64 -0.77
N LEU A 429 11.70 19.93 -1.64
CA LEU A 429 11.02 18.91 -2.48
C LEU A 429 11.97 18.15 -3.43
N ASP A 430 12.97 18.86 -3.92
CA ASP A 430 13.97 18.38 -4.88
C ASP A 430 15.34 18.14 -4.21
N GLU A 431 15.43 18.37 -2.90
CA GLU A 431 16.64 18.09 -2.12
C GLU A 431 16.68 16.59 -1.82
N ASN A 432 17.70 15.89 -2.30
CA ASN A 432 17.99 14.50 -1.92
C ASN A 432 19.15 14.48 -0.92
N VAL A 433 18.94 13.89 0.26
CA VAL A 433 19.97 13.77 1.29
C VAL A 433 20.22 12.30 1.59
N SER A 434 21.38 11.81 1.16
CA SER A 434 21.79 10.43 1.39
C SER A 434 21.92 10.11 2.88
N MET A 435 21.94 8.83 3.20
CA MET A 435 22.12 8.34 4.56
C MET A 435 23.45 8.79 5.16
N ALA A 436 24.52 8.80 4.37
CA ALA A 436 25.84 9.26 4.81
C ALA A 436 25.82 10.75 5.19
N GLN A 437 25.23 11.60 4.33
CA GLN A 437 25.07 13.03 4.59
C GLN A 437 24.16 13.28 5.79
N SER A 438 23.06 12.52 5.92
CA SER A 438 22.14 12.63 7.05
C SER A 438 22.84 12.36 8.38
N ARG A 439 23.68 11.32 8.43
CA ARG A 439 24.46 10.97 9.62
C ARG A 439 25.52 12.03 9.96
N GLU A 440 26.23 12.54 8.96
CA GLU A 440 27.22 13.60 9.15
C GLU A 440 26.57 14.88 9.67
N GLN A 441 25.45 15.29 9.07
CA GLN A 441 24.69 16.47 9.50
C GLN A 441 24.13 16.29 10.92
N LEU A 442 23.68 15.08 11.29
CA LEU A 442 23.18 14.79 12.64
C LEU A 442 24.27 14.99 13.71
N ALA A 443 25.49 14.54 13.45
CA ALA A 443 26.62 14.74 14.35
C ALA A 443 26.91 16.26 14.55
N GLY A 444 26.89 17.03 13.45
CA GLY A 444 27.10 18.47 13.48
C GLY A 444 26.03 19.25 14.28
N VAL A 445 24.76 18.80 14.24
CA VAL A 445 23.66 19.44 14.99
C VAL A 445 23.91 19.39 16.50
N LEU A 446 24.40 18.26 17.00
CA LEU A 446 24.63 18.02 18.43
C LEU A 446 25.96 18.63 18.93
N GLY A 447 26.82 19.09 18.02
CA GLY A 447 28.09 19.75 18.35
C GLY A 447 29.17 18.79 18.85
N GLN A 448 29.20 17.57 18.32
CA GLN A 448 30.25 16.58 18.57
C GLN A 448 31.27 16.53 17.45
#